data_AF-A0A962G378-F1
#
_entry.id   AF-A0A962G378-F1
#
_cell.length_a   1.000
_cell.length_b   1.000
_cell.length_c   1.000
_cell.angle_alpha   90.00
_cell.angle_beta   90.00
_cell.angle_gamma   90.00
#
_symmetry.space_group_name_H-M   'P 1'
#
loop_
_entity.id
_entity.type
_entity.pdbx_description
1 polymer ?
#
loop_
_entity_poly.entity_id
_entity_poly.type
_entity_poly.pdbx_seq_one_letter_code
_entity_poly.pdbx_strand_id
1 'polypeptide(L)'
;NHLDLDMREALAEALSDFPGAIVLVSHDRHLVGLVCDTFWRVAQGKVEAFDGDLDAYAAWLRGRNAETDSTGESRKPSKAAVRSVKAETRKAVDPAIARRLKRIETRLEEIRVAREAVEQALADPNLYEQAGHERLSELGFQQAQLAREQDELESQWLELA
;
A
#
# COMPACT_ATOMS: atom_id res chain seq x y z
N ASN A 1 -5.73 -0.72 -11.48
CA ASN A 1 -5.96 0.74 -11.65
C ASN A 1 -4.81 1.34 -12.45
N HIS A 2 -5.04 1.47 -13.75
CA HIS A 2 -4.13 2.09 -14.71
C HIS A 2 -4.42 3.57 -14.78
N LEU A 3 -3.73 4.32 -13.93
CA LEU A 3 -3.47 5.73 -14.20
C LEU A 3 -1.98 5.76 -14.58
N ASP A 4 -1.71 6.06 -15.85
CA ASP A 4 -0.41 6.52 -16.30
C ASP A 4 0.01 7.73 -15.46
N LEU A 5 1.32 7.93 -15.29
CA LEU A 5 1.90 8.99 -14.47
C LEU A 5 1.26 10.37 -14.75
N ASP A 6 1.04 10.67 -16.04
CA ASP A 6 0.42 11.91 -16.51
C ASP A 6 -1.06 12.04 -16.09
N MET A 7 -1.77 10.91 -16.04
CA MET A 7 -3.18 10.86 -15.65
C MET A 7 -3.33 10.95 -14.12
N ARG A 8 -2.33 10.48 -13.35
CA ARG A 8 -2.25 10.68 -11.90
C ARG A 8 -2.00 12.15 -11.55
N GLU A 9 -1.11 12.83 -12.27
CA GLU A 9 -0.85 14.26 -12.06
C GLU A 9 -2.09 15.10 -12.36
N ALA A 10 -2.75 14.86 -13.51
CA ALA A 10 -4.00 15.53 -13.86
C ALA A 10 -5.13 15.26 -12.86
N LEU A 11 -5.21 14.03 -12.31
CA LEU A 11 -6.18 13.69 -11.28
C LEU A 11 -5.87 14.38 -9.95
N ALA A 12 -4.61 14.46 -9.55
CA ALA A 12 -4.21 15.14 -8.31
C ALA A 12 -4.48 16.65 -8.37
N GLU A 13 -4.22 17.28 -9.51
CA GLU A 13 -4.53 18.69 -9.75
C GLU A 13 -6.04 18.93 -9.73
N ALA A 14 -6.82 18.10 -10.43
CA ALA A 14 -8.28 18.20 -10.45
C ALA A 14 -8.93 17.97 -9.08
N LEU A 15 -8.36 17.09 -8.25
CA LEU A 15 -8.85 16.84 -6.90
C LEU A 15 -8.44 17.96 -5.92
N SER A 16 -7.29 18.61 -6.13
CA SER A 16 -6.86 19.78 -5.35
C SER A 16 -7.73 21.01 -5.63
N ASP A 17 -8.17 21.19 -6.89
CA ASP A 17 -9.03 22.31 -7.30
C ASP A 17 -10.52 22.09 -6.99
N PHE A 18 -10.89 20.92 -6.46
CA PHE A 18 -12.29 20.62 -6.15
C PHE A 18 -12.76 21.38 -4.89
N PRO A 19 -13.79 22.23 -4.96
CA PRO A 19 -14.22 23.07 -3.83
C PRO A 19 -15.01 22.34 -2.73
N GLY A 20 -15.08 21.01 -2.77
CA GLY A 20 -15.84 20.18 -1.83
C GLY A 20 -14.95 19.21 -1.04
N ALA A 21 -15.55 18.53 -0.05
CA ALA A 21 -14.85 17.50 0.71
C ALA A 21 -14.85 16.16 -0.05
N ILE A 22 -13.69 15.52 -0.16
CA ILE A 22 -13.52 14.22 -0.82
C ILE A 22 -13.07 13.19 0.22
N VAL A 23 -13.70 12.02 0.21
CA VAL A 23 -13.24 10.85 0.98
C VAL A 23 -12.64 9.86 -0.01
N LEU A 24 -11.33 9.69 0.05
CA LEU A 24 -10.59 8.78 -0.81
C LEU A 24 -10.22 7.51 -0.05
N VAL A 25 -10.61 6.36 -0.59
CA VAL A 25 -10.14 5.04 -0.14
C VAL A 25 -9.34 4.45 -1.28
N SER A 26 -8.03 4.36 -1.10
CA SER A 26 -7.12 3.84 -2.11
C SER A 26 -6.00 3.04 -1.47
N HIS A 27 -5.52 2.05 -2.22
CA HIS A 27 -4.35 1.24 -1.88
C HIS A 27 -3.06 1.85 -2.45
N ASP A 28 -3.18 2.90 -3.27
CA ASP A 28 -2.07 3.60 -3.90
C ASP A 28 -1.54 4.72 -2.99
N ARG A 29 -0.42 4.45 -2.32
CA ARG A 29 0.23 5.40 -1.40
C ARG A 29 0.66 6.69 -2.09
N HIS A 30 1.05 6.63 -3.37
CA HIS A 30 1.52 7.80 -4.09
C HIS A 30 0.36 8.75 -4.37
N LEU A 31 -0.78 8.21 -4.82
CA LEU A 31 -2.01 8.99 -5.01
C LEU A 31 -2.54 9.54 -3.68
N VAL A 32 -2.58 8.71 -2.64
CA VAL A 32 -3.04 9.12 -1.31
C VAL A 32 -2.15 10.22 -0.71
N GLY A 33 -0.84 10.10 -0.87
CA GLY A 33 0.11 11.10 -0.39
C GLY A 33 0.10 12.41 -1.16
N LEU A 34 -0.29 12.40 -2.43
CA LEU A 34 -0.39 13.61 -3.27
C LEU A 34 -1.70 14.38 -3.07
N VAL A 35 -2.79 13.70 -2.73
CA VAL A 35 -4.15 14.29 -2.78
C VAL A 35 -4.77 14.49 -1.41
N CYS A 36 -4.44 13.66 -0.42
CA CYS A 36 -5.10 13.72 0.87
C CYS A 36 -4.37 14.63 1.86
N ASP A 37 -5.09 15.61 2.41
CA ASP A 37 -4.58 16.50 3.47
C ASP A 37 -4.64 15.88 4.87
N THR A 38 -5.57 14.94 5.08
CA THR A 38 -5.83 14.36 6.41
C THR A 38 -6.07 12.87 6.29
N PHE A 39 -5.42 12.11 7.17
CA PHE A 39 -5.58 10.66 7.23
C PHE A 39 -6.50 10.27 8.38
N TRP A 40 -7.32 9.25 8.13
CA TRP A 40 -8.18 8.64 9.13
C TRP A 40 -7.86 7.16 9.18
N ARG A 41 -7.54 6.67 10.39
CA ARG A 41 -7.18 5.29 10.64
C ARG A 41 -8.39 4.53 11.15
N VAL A 42 -8.71 3.41 10.50
CA VAL A 42 -9.72 2.47 10.96
C VAL A 42 -9.02 1.27 11.60
N ALA A 43 -9.18 1.11 12.92
CA ALA A 43 -8.55 0.04 13.68
C ALA A 43 -9.41 -0.37 14.87
N GLN A 44 -9.48 -1.68 15.18
CA GLN A 44 -10.17 -2.21 16.36
C GLN A 44 -11.64 -1.75 16.47
N GLY A 45 -12.32 -1.63 15.32
CA GLY A 45 -13.71 -1.15 15.24
C GLY A 45 -13.90 0.35 15.51
N LYS A 46 -12.83 1.14 15.56
CA LYS A 46 -12.86 2.59 15.76
C LYS A 46 -12.20 3.32 14.60
N VAL A 47 -12.67 4.54 14.34
CA VAL A 47 -12.07 5.46 13.38
C VAL A 47 -11.46 6.62 14.15
N GLU A 48 -10.18 6.87 13.96
CA GLU A 48 -9.44 7.95 14.63
C GLU A 48 -8.69 8.77 13.59
N ALA A 49 -8.61 10.09 13.80
CA ALA A 49 -7.74 10.94 13.00
C ALA A 49 -6.29 10.50 13.19
N PHE A 50 -5.53 10.51 12.10
CA PHE A 50 -4.14 10.10 12.06
C PHE A 50 -3.27 11.26 11.60
N ASP A 51 -2.52 11.85 12.54
CA ASP A 51 -1.65 13.00 12.31
C ASP A 51 -0.28 12.63 11.71
N GLY A 52 -0.06 11.34 11.41
CA GLY A 52 1.17 10.85 10.80
C GLY A 52 1.07 10.79 9.28
N ASP A 53 2.22 10.72 8.61
CA ASP A 53 2.28 10.41 7.19
C ASP A 53 2.10 8.89 6.93
N LEU A 54 2.06 8.50 5.66
CA LEU A 54 1.95 7.09 5.27
C LEU A 54 3.10 6.22 5.81
N ASP A 55 4.29 6.79 6.05
CA ASP A 55 5.44 6.06 6.62
C ASP A 55 5.26 5.81 8.12
N ALA A 56 4.72 6.79 8.86
CA ALA A 56 4.30 6.64 10.24
C ALA A 56 3.17 5.60 10.37
N TYR A 57 2.26 5.54 9.39
CA TYR A 57 1.22 4.52 9.37
C TYR A 57 1.82 3.12 9.18
N ALA A 58 2.77 2.96 8.25
CA ALA A 58 3.51 1.72 8.07
C ALA A 58 4.28 1.30 9.34
N ALA A 59 4.96 2.26 9.99
CA ALA A 59 5.66 2.02 11.25
C ALA A 59 4.71 1.59 12.38
N TRP A 60 3.53 2.21 12.47
CA TRP A 60 2.49 1.82 13.42
C TRP A 60 1.97 0.41 13.16
N LEU A 61 1.79 0.04 11.88
CA LEU A 61 1.35 -1.30 11.48
C LEU A 61 2.38 -2.37 11.88
N ARG A 62 3.68 -2.10 11.65
CA ARG A 62 4.80 -2.97 12.06
C ARG A 62 4.86 -3.16 13.57
N GLY A 63 4.66 -2.09 14.36
CA GLY A 63 4.60 -2.16 15.82
C GLY A 63 3.45 -3.03 16.35
N ARG A 64 2.32 -3.06 15.64
CA ARG A 64 1.14 -3.83 16.05
C ARG A 64 1.26 -5.33 15.78
N ASN A 65 1.93 -5.72 14.69
CA ASN A 65 2.22 -7.14 14.46
C ASN A 65 3.14 -7.71 15.54
N ALA A 66 4.05 -6.90 16.09
CA ALA A 66 4.88 -7.28 17.23
C ALA A 66 4.10 -7.36 18.57
N GLU A 67 3.10 -6.52 18.77
CA GLU A 67 2.27 -6.52 20.00
C GLU A 67 1.16 -7.58 20.00
N THR A 68 0.74 -8.07 18.82
CA THR A 68 -0.34 -9.08 18.70
C THR A 68 0.08 -10.47 19.19
N ASP A 69 1.39 -10.72 19.37
CA ASP A 69 1.92 -11.93 20.01
C ASP A 69 2.00 -11.83 21.55
N SER A 70 1.66 -10.68 22.14
CA SER A 70 1.71 -10.44 23.57
C SER A 70 0.36 -9.96 24.08
N THR A 71 -0.56 -10.90 24.30
CA THR A 71 -1.80 -10.59 25.01
C THR A 71 -1.47 -10.37 26.48
N GLY A 72 -1.59 -9.12 26.94
CA GLY A 72 -1.74 -8.78 28.35
C GLY A 72 -0.56 -8.02 28.96
N GLU A 73 -0.66 -6.69 29.04
CA GLU A 73 -0.92 -6.00 30.31
C GLU A 73 -0.81 -4.48 30.08
N SER A 74 -1.86 -3.78 30.49
CA SER A 74 -2.02 -2.33 30.45
C SER A 74 -0.85 -1.59 31.11
N ARG A 75 -0.04 -0.86 30.35
CA ARG A 75 0.79 0.22 30.92
C ARG A 75 0.75 1.49 30.08
N LYS A 76 0.11 2.51 30.68
CA LYS A 76 0.14 3.92 30.27
C LYS A 76 1.59 4.36 30.00
N PRO A 77 1.89 5.04 28.88
CA PRO A 77 3.22 5.58 28.69
C PRO A 77 3.36 6.91 29.46
N SER A 78 4.35 6.94 30.34
CA SER A 78 4.82 8.14 31.03
C SER A 78 5.72 8.98 30.12
N LYS A 79 5.59 10.31 30.25
CA LYS A 79 6.16 11.38 29.42
C LYS A 79 7.71 11.53 29.46
N ALA A 80 8.50 10.48 29.68
CA ALA A 80 9.94 10.61 29.96
C ALA A 80 10.91 10.07 28.89
N ALA A 81 10.44 9.47 27.79
CA ALA A 81 11.31 8.81 26.80
C ALA A 81 11.53 9.56 25.46
N VAL A 82 11.13 10.84 25.35
CA VAL A 82 11.14 11.57 24.06
C VAL A 82 12.49 12.25 23.75
N ARG A 83 13.57 11.96 24.48
CA ARG A 83 14.82 12.74 24.39
C ARG A 83 16.07 12.01 23.91
N SER A 84 15.99 10.74 23.53
CA SER A 84 17.17 9.95 23.09
C SER A 84 17.08 9.31 21.71
N VAL A 85 15.98 9.47 20.95
CA VAL A 85 15.86 8.87 19.59
C VAL A 85 16.27 9.85 18.47
N LYS A 86 16.69 11.07 18.80
CA LYS A 86 16.98 12.13 17.83
C LYS A 86 18.41 12.14 17.25
N ALA A 87 19.18 11.07 17.44
CA ALA A 87 20.61 11.02 17.11
C ALA A 87 21.03 9.91 16.12
N GLU A 88 20.10 9.18 15.49
CA GLU A 88 20.45 8.17 14.45
C GLU A 88 19.79 8.39 13.08
N THR A 89 19.01 9.46 12.89
CA THR A 89 18.44 9.82 11.59
C THR A 89 19.45 10.55 10.72
N ARG A 90 20.34 9.78 10.10
CA ARG A 90 20.99 9.98 8.78
C ARG A 90 22.11 8.94 8.61
N LYS A 91 21.81 7.65 8.78
CA LYS A 91 22.60 6.64 8.09
C LYS A 91 22.17 6.72 6.62
N ALA A 92 23.10 7.10 5.74
CA ALA A 92 22.88 7.02 4.30
C ALA A 92 22.30 5.65 3.98
N VAL A 93 21.16 5.61 3.27
CA VAL A 93 20.50 4.36 2.87
C VAL A 93 21.57 3.46 2.27
N ASP A 94 21.80 2.31 2.89
CA ASP A 94 22.83 1.38 2.44
C ASP A 94 22.60 1.09 0.95
N PRO A 95 23.60 1.24 0.07
CA PRO A 95 23.44 1.00 -1.36
C PRO A 95 22.90 -0.41 -1.67
N ALA A 96 23.06 -1.38 -0.76
CA ALA A 96 22.43 -2.69 -0.87
C ALA A 96 20.90 -2.64 -0.68
N ILE A 97 20.41 -1.83 0.27
CA ILE A 97 18.97 -1.61 0.53
C ILE A 97 18.34 -0.88 -0.66
N ALA A 98 18.98 0.18 -1.16
CA ALA A 98 18.50 0.92 -2.33
C ALA A 98 18.36 0.04 -3.59
N ARG A 99 19.31 -0.87 -3.82
CA ARG A 99 19.21 -1.85 -4.93
C ARG A 99 18.09 -2.86 -4.73
N ARG A 100 17.80 -3.22 -3.48
CA ARG A 100 16.76 -4.19 -3.14
C ARG A 100 15.36 -3.57 -3.28
N LEU A 101 15.18 -2.33 -2.82
CA LEU A 101 13.98 -1.51 -3.07
C LEU A 101 13.71 -1.38 -4.56
N LYS A 102 14.72 -1.00 -5.37
CA LYS A 102 14.56 -0.88 -6.82
C LYS A 102 14.12 -2.18 -7.50
N ARG A 103 14.63 -3.33 -7.05
CA ARG A 103 14.20 -4.65 -7.57
C ARG A 103 12.75 -4.95 -7.22
N ILE A 104 12.35 -4.67 -5.98
CA ILE A 104 10.97 -4.86 -5.53
C ILE A 104 10.03 -3.96 -6.32
N GLU A 105 10.37 -2.69 -6.50
CA GLU A 105 9.60 -1.73 -7.31
C GLU A 105 9.45 -2.21 -8.77
N THR A 106 10.53 -2.69 -9.39
CA THR A 106 10.46 -3.23 -10.75
C THR A 106 9.52 -4.43 -10.82
N ARG A 107 9.60 -5.34 -9.84
CA ARG A 107 8.75 -6.53 -9.79
C ARG A 107 7.28 -6.19 -9.54
N LEU A 108 7.01 -5.19 -8.70
CA LEU A 108 5.64 -4.70 -8.47
C LEU A 108 5.04 -4.12 -9.76
N GLU A 109 5.81 -3.40 -10.57
CA GLU A 109 5.32 -2.89 -11.85
C GLU A 109 5.04 -4.03 -12.84
N GLU A 110 5.90 -5.05 -12.91
CA GLU A 110 5.65 -6.26 -13.72
C GLU A 110 4.36 -6.97 -13.31
N ILE A 111 4.14 -7.15 -11.99
CA ILE A 111 2.94 -7.77 -11.45
C ILE A 111 1.70 -6.92 -11.76
N ARG A 112 1.81 -5.59 -11.66
CA ARG A 112 0.73 -4.66 -12.01
C ARG A 112 0.26 -4.85 -13.45
N VAL A 113 1.20 -4.87 -14.40
CA VAL A 113 0.89 -5.10 -15.82
C VAL A 113 0.28 -6.50 -16.03
N ALA A 114 0.81 -7.53 -15.38
CA ALA A 114 0.28 -8.88 -15.48
C ALA A 114 -1.15 -8.99 -14.92
N ARG A 115 -1.45 -8.34 -13.79
CA ARG A 115 -2.80 -8.30 -13.21
C ARG A 115 -3.79 -7.60 -14.12
N GLU A 116 -3.39 -6.52 -14.77
CA GLU A 116 -4.25 -5.83 -15.73
C GLU A 116 -4.59 -6.72 -16.92
N ALA A 117 -3.61 -7.42 -17.49
CA ALA A 117 -3.86 -8.33 -18.60
C ALA A 117 -4.86 -9.43 -18.22
N VAL A 118 -4.75 -9.99 -17.01
CA VAL A 118 -5.70 -10.98 -16.47
C VAL A 118 -7.07 -10.36 -16.24
N GLU A 119 -7.15 -9.14 -15.71
CA GLU A 119 -8.40 -8.43 -15.46
C GLU A 119 -9.13 -8.07 -16.77
N GLN A 120 -8.40 -7.61 -17.80
CA GLN A 120 -8.95 -7.36 -19.13
C GLN A 120 -9.45 -8.64 -19.78
N ALA A 121 -8.71 -9.75 -19.64
CA ALA A 121 -9.16 -11.05 -20.14
C ALA A 121 -10.46 -11.49 -19.44
N LEU A 122 -10.54 -11.33 -18.11
CA LEU A 122 -11.75 -11.62 -17.34
C LEU A 122 -12.90 -10.65 -17.61
N ALA A 123 -12.64 -9.44 -18.11
CA ALA A 123 -13.67 -8.46 -18.46
C ALA A 123 -14.31 -8.72 -19.83
N ASP A 124 -13.73 -9.58 -20.68
CA ASP A 124 -14.27 -9.91 -22.00
C ASP A 124 -15.51 -10.83 -21.88
N PRO A 125 -16.71 -10.37 -22.30
CA PRO A 125 -17.91 -11.20 -22.27
C PRO A 125 -17.81 -12.48 -23.11
N ASN A 126 -17.02 -12.47 -24.20
CA ASN A 126 -16.80 -13.65 -25.04
C ASN A 126 -16.06 -14.76 -24.29
N LEU A 127 -15.26 -14.41 -23.28
CA LEU A 127 -14.56 -15.40 -22.45
C LEU A 127 -15.58 -16.32 -21.77
N TYR A 128 -16.70 -15.77 -21.28
CA TYR A 128 -17.72 -16.55 -20.58
C TYR A 128 -18.58 -17.40 -21.52
N GLU A 129 -18.71 -16.98 -22.78
CA GLU A 129 -19.47 -17.71 -23.80
C GLU A 129 -18.65 -18.79 -24.50
N GLN A 130 -17.34 -18.57 -24.70
CA GLN A 130 -16.48 -19.42 -25.52
C GLN A 130 -15.42 -20.18 -24.72
N ALA A 131 -14.88 -19.59 -23.66
CA ALA A 131 -13.85 -20.21 -22.84
C ALA A 131 -14.52 -20.94 -21.68
N GLY A 132 -14.59 -22.27 -21.78
CA GLY A 132 -15.18 -23.10 -20.74
C GLY A 132 -14.59 -22.85 -19.34
N HIS A 133 -15.24 -23.41 -18.32
CA HIS A 133 -14.91 -23.26 -16.89
C HIS A 133 -13.41 -23.39 -16.55
N GLU A 134 -12.66 -24.18 -17.30
CA GLU A 134 -11.22 -24.41 -17.11
C GLU A 134 -10.38 -23.13 -17.30
N ARG A 135 -10.63 -22.33 -18.35
CA ARG A 135 -9.87 -21.10 -18.61
C ARG A 135 -10.18 -20.00 -17.60
N LEU A 136 -11.44 -19.91 -17.16
CA LEU A 136 -11.87 -19.03 -16.08
C LEU A 136 -11.21 -19.39 -14.75
N SER A 137 -11.12 -20.68 -14.44
CA SER A 137 -10.43 -21.18 -13.25
C SER A 137 -8.94 -20.86 -13.28
N GLU A 138 -8.29 -21.00 -14.44
CA GLU A 138 -6.87 -20.68 -14.61
C GLU A 138 -6.60 -19.18 -14.41
N LEU A 139 -7.41 -18.31 -15.02
CA LEU A 139 -7.28 -16.86 -14.85
C LEU A 139 -7.56 -16.42 -13.41
N GLY A 140 -8.55 -17.02 -12.74
CA GLY A 140 -8.83 -16.78 -11.33
C GLY A 140 -7.66 -17.21 -10.42
N PHE A 141 -7.04 -18.35 -10.71
CA PHE A 141 -5.84 -18.80 -10.00
C PHE A 141 -4.65 -17.87 -10.22
N GLN A 142 -4.42 -17.44 -11.46
CA GLN A 142 -3.37 -16.47 -11.79
C GLN A 142 -3.60 -15.14 -11.06
N GLN A 143 -4.83 -14.63 -11.03
CA GLN A 143 -5.17 -13.41 -10.29
C GLN A 143 -4.85 -13.55 -8.78
N ALA A 144 -5.19 -14.68 -8.18
CA ALA A 144 -4.92 -14.95 -6.76
C ALA A 144 -3.42 -15.08 -6.47
N GLN A 145 -2.64 -15.69 -7.37
CA GLN A 145 -1.19 -15.80 -7.22
C GLN A 145 -0.51 -14.44 -7.33
N LEU A 146 -0.85 -13.65 -8.35
CA LEU A 146 -0.30 -12.31 -8.53
C LEU A 146 -0.64 -11.39 -7.36
N ALA A 147 -1.84 -11.51 -6.78
CA ALA A 147 -2.22 -10.78 -5.59
C ALA A 147 -1.34 -11.14 -4.37
N ARG A 148 -1.12 -12.43 -4.12
CA ARG A 148 -0.25 -12.89 -3.02
C ARG A 148 1.20 -12.42 -3.20
N GLU A 149 1.73 -12.54 -4.41
CA GLU A 149 3.10 -12.10 -4.70
C GLU A 149 3.25 -10.58 -4.50
N GLN A 150 2.24 -9.81 -4.90
CA GLN A 150 2.20 -8.37 -4.63
C GLN A 150 2.22 -8.08 -3.13
N ASP A 151 1.38 -8.74 -2.33
CA ASP A 151 1.32 -8.55 -0.88
C ASP A 151 2.67 -8.87 -0.19
N GLU A 152 3.34 -9.94 -0.62
CA GLU A 152 4.66 -10.33 -0.09
C GLU A 152 5.74 -9.31 -0.44
N LEU A 153 5.75 -8.81 -1.68
CA LEU A 153 6.71 -7.81 -2.14
C LEU A 153 6.49 -6.45 -1.49
N GLU A 154 5.24 -6.04 -1.33
CA GLU A 154 4.88 -4.83 -0.58
C GLU A 154 5.30 -4.94 0.88
N SER A 155 5.09 -6.09 1.52
CA SER A 155 5.56 -6.34 2.89
C SER A 155 7.08 -6.23 2.99
N GLN A 156 7.82 -6.80 2.04
CA GLN A 156 9.28 -6.69 1.98
C GLN A 156 9.76 -5.25 1.71
N TRP A 157 9.05 -4.51 0.86
CA TRP A 157 9.35 -3.10 0.61
C TRP A 157 9.18 -2.28 1.88
N LEU A 158 8.08 -2.51 2.63
CA LEU A 158 7.82 -1.87 3.92
C LEU A 158 8.85 -2.24 5.00
N GLU A 159 9.47 -3.41 4.96
CA GLU A 159 10.55 -3.75 5.89
C GLU A 159 11.87 -3.04 5.58
N LEU A 160 12.08 -2.66 4.31
CA LEU A 160 13.32 -2.08 3.80
C LEU A 160 13.29 -0.55 3.66
N ALA A 161 12.11 0.06 3.61
CA ALA A 161 11.86 1.51 3.53
C ALA A 161 11.66 2.13 4.92
#